data_AF-A0A6L7CJL0-F1
#
_entry.id   AF-A0A6L7CJL0-F1
#
_cell.length_a   1.000
_cell.length_b   1.000
_cell.length_c   1.000
_cell.angle_alpha   90.00
_cell.angle_beta   90.00
_cell.angle_gamma   90.00
#
_symmetry.space_group_name_H-M   'P 1'
#
loop_
_entity.id
_entity.type
_entity.pdbx_description
1 polymer ?
#
loop_
_entity_poly.entity_id
_entity_poly.type
_entity_poly.pdbx_seq_one_letter_code
_entity_poly.pdbx_strand_id
1 'polypeptide(L)'
;MNVLRSGIVTMLLLAAFSVQAACTWPAWGQFKKDYISQEGRVIDPSDARKITTSEGQSYGMFFALAANDRVAFDNILDWTQNNLAQGSLKERLPAWLWGKKENSKWEVLDSNSASDGDVWMAWSLLEAGRLWKEQRYTDIGSALLKRIAREEVVTVPGLGSMLLPG
;
A
#
# COMPACT_ATOMS: atom_id res chain seq x y z
N MET A 1 -13.40 28.15 52.89
CA MET A 1 -13.98 28.15 51.51
C MET A 1 -12.94 28.18 50.38
N ASN A 2 -11.74 28.76 50.56
CA ASN A 2 -10.75 28.84 49.47
C ASN A 2 -10.01 27.52 49.17
N VAL A 3 -9.78 26.67 50.18
CA VAL A 3 -9.08 25.38 50.01
C VAL A 3 -9.91 24.37 49.20
N LEU A 4 -11.23 24.38 49.41
CA LEU A 4 -12.17 23.50 48.69
C LEU A 4 -12.29 23.88 47.20
N ARG A 5 -12.23 25.18 46.88
CA ARG A 5 -12.23 25.67 45.49
C ARG A 5 -10.92 25.35 44.76
N SER A 6 -9.77 25.48 45.43
CA SER A 6 -8.47 25.09 44.85
C SER A 6 -8.39 23.59 44.57
N GLY A 7 -8.92 22.74 45.47
CA GLY A 7 -8.92 21.29 45.27
C GLY A 7 -9.73 20.85 44.03
N ILE A 8 -10.88 21.48 43.80
CA ILE A 8 -11.76 21.18 42.65
C ILE A 8 -11.12 21.60 41.32
N VAL A 9 -10.43 22.74 41.27
CA VAL A 9 -9.73 23.22 40.05
C VAL A 9 -8.57 22.29 39.68
N THR A 10 -7.79 21.82 40.68
CA THR A 10 -6.71 20.86 40.43
C THR A 10 -7.22 19.50 39.95
N MET A 11 -8.38 19.05 40.46
CA MET A 11 -9.01 17.79 40.07
C MET A 11 -9.58 17.83 38.64
N LEU A 12 -10.08 18.98 38.19
CA LEU A 12 -10.55 19.20 36.81
C LEU A 12 -9.39 19.30 35.79
N LEU A 13 -8.23 19.82 36.19
CA LEU A 13 -7.01 19.84 35.34
C LEU A 13 -6.41 18.44 35.14
N LEU A 14 -6.55 17.55 36.12
CA LEU A 14 -6.10 16.14 36.02
C LEU A 14 -7.03 15.26 35.15
N ALA A 15 -8.28 15.68 34.93
CA ALA A 15 -9.22 14.99 34.05
C ALA A 15 -9.08 15.36 32.56
N ALA A 16 -8.21 16.33 32.23
CA ALA A 16 -7.97 16.80 30.87
C ALA A 16 -6.81 16.09 30.16
N PHE A 17 -6.28 15.00 30.72
CA PHE A 17 -5.47 14.07 29.94
C PHE A 17 -6.37 13.43 28.90
N SER A 18 -6.34 14.03 27.71
CA SER A 18 -6.98 13.51 26.52
C SER A 18 -6.54 12.06 26.39
N VAL A 19 -7.49 11.13 26.51
CA VAL A 19 -7.30 9.75 26.07
C VAL A 19 -7.21 9.85 24.55
N GLN A 20 -6.05 10.27 24.05
CA GLN A 20 -5.73 10.21 22.64
C GLN A 20 -5.79 8.73 22.31
N ALA A 21 -6.71 8.31 21.43
CA ALA A 21 -6.58 7.02 20.78
C ALA A 21 -5.13 6.91 20.28
N ALA A 22 -4.48 5.76 20.45
CA ALA A 22 -3.13 5.57 19.97
C ALA A 22 -3.09 5.99 18.49
N CYS A 23 -2.48 7.14 18.19
CA CYS A 23 -2.36 7.68 16.82
C CYS A 23 -1.37 6.86 15.99
N THR A 24 -0.97 5.69 16.48
CA THR A 24 0.05 4.83 15.92
C THR A 24 -0.51 3.43 15.81
N TRP A 25 -0.14 2.74 14.73
CA TRP A 25 -0.44 1.33 14.52
C TRP A 25 0.85 0.54 14.75
N PRO A 26 1.08 -0.05 15.95
CA PRO A 26 2.37 -0.67 16.27
C PRO A 26 2.71 -1.85 15.36
N ALA A 27 1.70 -2.64 14.97
CA ALA A 27 1.92 -3.77 14.06
C ALA A 27 2.36 -3.32 12.67
N TRP A 28 1.85 -2.19 12.16
CA TRP A 28 2.39 -1.56 10.94
C TRP A 28 3.84 -1.11 11.12
N GLY A 29 4.15 -0.48 12.26
CA GLY A 29 5.52 -0.08 12.59
C GLY A 29 6.51 -1.25 12.58
N GLN A 30 6.10 -2.39 13.14
CA GLN A 30 6.90 -3.63 13.14
C GLN A 30 6.96 -4.25 11.74
N PHE A 31 5.85 -4.31 11.01
CA PHE A 31 5.81 -4.83 9.64
C PHE A 31 6.78 -4.08 8.72
N LYS A 32 6.80 -2.74 8.78
CA LYS A 32 7.78 -1.94 8.03
C LYS A 32 9.21 -2.34 8.37
N LYS A 33 9.52 -2.47 9.65
CA LYS A 33 10.88 -2.78 10.11
C LYS A 33 11.36 -4.15 9.62
N ASP A 34 10.47 -5.14 9.61
CA ASP A 34 10.84 -6.53 9.33
C ASP A 34 10.75 -6.87 7.84
N TYR A 35 9.84 -6.22 7.10
CA TYR A 35 9.47 -6.64 5.74
C TYR A 35 9.62 -5.54 4.68
N ILE A 36 9.78 -4.26 5.03
CA ILE A 36 9.92 -3.19 4.03
C ILE A 36 11.36 -2.68 3.98
N SER A 37 11.96 -2.72 2.79
CA SER A 37 13.31 -2.19 2.58
C SER A 37 13.34 -0.66 2.65
N GLN A 38 14.53 -0.09 2.76
CA GLN A 38 14.70 1.37 2.73
C GLN A 38 14.22 1.96 1.39
N GLU A 39 14.34 1.21 0.30
CA GLU A 39 13.90 1.60 -1.04
C GLU A 39 12.40 1.39 -1.27
N GLY A 40 11.65 0.80 -0.33
CA GLY A 40 10.18 0.69 -0.42
C GLY A 40 9.64 -0.63 -0.96
N ARG A 41 10.45 -1.69 -1.06
CA ARG A 41 9.95 -3.02 -1.45
C ARG A 41 9.56 -3.85 -0.23
N VAL A 42 8.40 -4.49 -0.30
CA VAL A 42 7.91 -5.51 0.64
C VAL A 42 8.57 -6.83 0.28
N ILE A 43 9.28 -7.42 1.25
CA ILE A 43 10.11 -8.61 1.06
C ILE A 43 9.44 -9.78 1.76
N ASP A 44 9.21 -10.86 1.05
CA ASP A 44 9.02 -12.17 1.68
C ASP A 44 10.41 -12.80 1.92
N PRO A 45 10.88 -12.90 3.19
CA PRO A 45 12.16 -13.49 3.50
C PRO A 45 12.14 -15.02 3.48
N SER A 46 10.97 -15.66 3.40
CA SER A 46 10.86 -17.12 3.40
C SER A 46 11.36 -17.73 2.08
N ASP A 47 11.16 -17.04 0.96
CA ASP A 47 11.71 -17.42 -0.33
C ASP A 47 13.22 -17.13 -0.38
N ALA A 48 14.03 -18.08 -0.86
CA ALA A 48 15.48 -17.92 -1.02
C ALA A 48 15.85 -16.75 -1.95
N ARG A 49 14.98 -16.42 -2.90
CA ARG A 49 15.12 -15.30 -3.86
C ARG A 49 14.76 -13.96 -3.23
N LYS A 50 14.24 -13.95 -1.99
CA LYS A 50 13.78 -12.77 -1.23
C LYS A 50 12.81 -11.94 -2.05
N ILE A 51 11.73 -12.56 -2.48
CA ILE A 51 10.83 -12.01 -3.50
C ILE A 51 10.09 -10.78 -3.01
N THR A 52 9.65 -9.97 -3.95
CA THR A 52 8.57 -8.99 -3.80
C THR A 52 7.48 -9.35 -4.80
N THR A 53 6.23 -9.26 -4.38
CA THR A 53 5.07 -9.46 -5.24
C THR A 53 4.29 -8.17 -5.42
N SER A 54 3.54 -8.05 -6.52
CA SER A 54 2.58 -6.95 -6.70
C SER A 54 1.55 -6.93 -5.56
N GLU A 55 1.13 -8.12 -5.11
CA GLU A 55 0.28 -8.33 -3.93
C GLU A 55 0.90 -7.68 -2.68
N GLY A 56 2.15 -8.03 -2.32
CA GLY A 56 2.83 -7.49 -1.16
C GLY A 56 2.94 -5.96 -1.21
N GLN A 57 3.30 -5.40 -2.37
CA GLN A 57 3.32 -3.95 -2.57
C GLN A 57 1.93 -3.32 -2.35
N SER A 58 0.87 -3.93 -2.90
CA SER A 58 -0.50 -3.41 -2.77
C SER A 58 -0.97 -3.39 -1.31
N TYR A 59 -0.65 -4.43 -0.52
CA TYR A 59 -0.96 -4.48 0.90
C TYR A 59 -0.13 -3.46 1.69
N GLY A 60 1.14 -3.29 1.34
CA GLY A 60 1.99 -2.24 1.92
C GLY A 60 1.41 -0.84 1.69
N MET A 61 0.91 -0.56 0.48
CA MET A 61 0.22 0.71 0.16
C MET A 61 -1.08 0.87 0.95
N PHE A 62 -1.89 -0.18 1.04
CA PHE A 62 -3.12 -0.17 1.84
C PHE A 62 -2.83 0.10 3.32
N PHE A 63 -1.85 -0.58 3.92
CA PHE A 63 -1.48 -0.38 5.31
C PHE A 63 -0.91 1.02 5.57
N ALA A 64 -0.07 1.53 4.66
CA ALA A 64 0.45 2.89 4.74
C ALA A 64 -0.68 3.93 4.70
N LEU A 65 -1.67 3.76 3.81
CA LEU A 65 -2.84 4.62 3.76
C LEU A 65 -3.67 4.55 5.06
N ALA A 66 -3.97 3.34 5.54
CA ALA A 66 -4.74 3.13 6.76
C ALA A 66 -4.04 3.69 8.01
N ALA A 67 -2.70 3.66 8.04
CA ALA A 67 -1.88 4.24 9.09
C ALA A 67 -1.70 5.76 8.96
N ASN A 68 -2.24 6.38 7.89
CA ASN A 68 -1.95 7.77 7.51
C ASN A 68 -0.43 8.05 7.36
N ASP A 69 0.32 7.07 6.86
CA ASP A 69 1.76 7.08 6.66
C ASP A 69 2.11 7.37 5.20
N ARG A 70 1.99 8.65 4.83
CA ARG A 70 2.22 9.08 3.45
C ARG A 70 3.65 8.84 2.96
N VAL A 71 4.64 8.95 3.84
CA VAL A 71 6.05 8.74 3.49
C VAL A 71 6.29 7.30 3.06
N ALA A 72 5.76 6.33 3.82
CA ALA A 72 5.86 4.93 3.42
C ALA A 72 5.05 4.65 2.15
N PHE A 73 3.86 5.24 2.01
CA PHE A 73 3.04 5.09 0.80
C PHE A 73 3.79 5.54 -0.46
N ASP A 74 4.41 6.72 -0.43
CA ASP A 74 5.20 7.25 -1.56
C ASP A 74 6.40 6.37 -1.88
N ASN A 75 7.12 5.91 -0.86
CA ASN A 75 8.29 5.04 -1.06
C ASN A 75 7.90 3.70 -1.70
N ILE A 76 6.81 3.08 -1.23
CA ILE A 76 6.29 1.82 -1.79
C ILE A 76 5.77 2.03 -3.22
N LEU A 77 5.07 3.13 -3.48
CA LEU A 77 4.58 3.48 -4.81
C LEU A 77 5.74 3.68 -5.80
N ASP A 78 6.74 4.47 -5.42
CA ASP A 78 7.88 4.75 -6.30
C ASP A 78 8.68 3.47 -6.61
N TRP A 79 8.90 2.59 -5.63
CA TRP A 79 9.53 1.30 -5.88
C TRP A 79 8.71 0.44 -6.85
N THR A 80 7.40 0.35 -6.61
CA THR A 80 6.46 -0.42 -7.43
C THR A 80 6.48 0.04 -8.89
N GLN A 81 6.36 1.35 -9.11
CA GLN A 81 6.37 1.91 -10.47
C GLN A 81 7.67 1.56 -11.19
N ASN A 82 8.82 1.78 -10.55
CA ASN A 82 10.12 1.60 -11.18
C ASN A 82 10.46 0.13 -11.45
N ASN A 83 10.14 -0.78 -10.53
CA ASN A 83 10.63 -2.16 -10.57
C ASN A 83 9.61 -3.16 -11.13
N LEU A 84 8.31 -2.93 -10.90
CA LEU A 84 7.24 -3.83 -11.37
C LEU A 84 6.54 -3.30 -12.62
N ALA A 85 6.51 -1.98 -12.81
CA ALA A 85 5.83 -1.33 -13.94
C ALA A 85 6.78 -0.57 -14.88
N GLN A 86 8.08 -0.84 -14.85
CA GLN A 86 9.13 -0.23 -15.69
C GLN A 86 9.01 1.31 -15.79
N GLY A 87 8.76 1.95 -14.65
CA GLY A 87 8.67 3.40 -14.48
C GLY A 87 7.26 3.97 -14.34
N SER A 88 6.19 3.27 -14.78
CA SER A 88 4.85 3.85 -14.81
C SER A 88 3.71 2.84 -14.77
N LEU A 89 2.93 2.87 -13.68
CA LEU A 89 1.67 2.13 -13.57
C LEU A 89 0.57 2.66 -14.52
N LYS A 90 0.74 3.86 -15.09
CA LYS A 90 -0.16 4.36 -16.13
C LYS A 90 0.04 3.60 -17.45
N GLU A 91 1.20 2.98 -17.67
CA GLU A 91 1.58 2.37 -18.95
C GLU A 91 1.39 0.86 -19.02
N ARG A 92 1.40 0.14 -17.88
CA ARG A 92 1.28 -1.33 -17.82
C ARG A 92 0.83 -1.79 -16.43
N LEU A 93 0.24 -2.99 -16.36
CA LEU A 93 0.02 -3.68 -15.07
C LEU A 93 1.39 -4.05 -14.46
N PRO A 94 1.53 -4.03 -13.12
CA PRO A 94 2.77 -4.40 -12.47
C PRO A 94 3.03 -5.91 -12.61
N ALA A 95 4.28 -6.26 -12.89
CA ALA A 95 4.76 -7.63 -12.83
C ALA A 95 4.50 -8.22 -11.43
N TRP A 96 3.95 -9.44 -11.37
CA TRP A 96 3.55 -10.04 -10.11
C TRP A 96 4.72 -10.54 -9.27
N LEU A 97 5.88 -10.83 -9.89
CA LEU A 97 7.03 -11.43 -9.18
C LEU A 97 8.36 -10.79 -9.55
N TRP A 98 9.07 -10.31 -8.52
CA TRP A 98 10.42 -9.74 -8.62
C TRP A 98 11.33 -10.34 -7.55
N GLY A 99 12.62 -10.52 -7.85
CA GLY A 99 13.56 -11.08 -6.89
C GLY A 99 14.93 -11.39 -7.47
N LYS A 100 15.72 -12.14 -6.72
CA LYS A 100 17.07 -12.52 -7.13
C LYS A 100 17.06 -13.71 -8.11
N LYS A 101 17.69 -13.56 -9.26
CA LYS A 101 17.97 -14.64 -10.24
C LYS A 101 19.25 -15.41 -9.90
N GLU A 102 19.45 -16.57 -10.53
CA GLU A 102 20.62 -17.43 -10.33
C GLU A 102 21.95 -16.70 -10.62
N ASN A 103 21.95 -15.80 -11.61
CA ASN A 103 23.10 -14.97 -11.98
C ASN A 103 23.37 -13.81 -10.99
N SER A 104 22.72 -13.82 -9.81
CA SER A 104 22.78 -12.79 -8.77
C SER A 104 22.24 -11.40 -9.15
N LYS A 105 21.59 -11.26 -10.31
CA LYS A 105 20.85 -10.03 -10.65
C LYS A 105 19.50 -10.01 -9.95
N TRP A 106 19.05 -8.79 -9.65
CA TRP A 106 17.74 -8.52 -9.08
C TRP A 106 16.86 -7.86 -10.13
N GLU A 107 15.83 -8.56 -10.56
CA GLU A 107 14.95 -8.11 -11.65
C GLU A 107 13.60 -8.82 -11.59
N VAL A 108 12.70 -8.45 -12.51
CA VAL A 108 11.43 -9.16 -12.71
C VAL A 108 11.71 -10.63 -13.03
N LEU A 109 11.06 -11.51 -12.28
CA LEU A 109 11.13 -12.96 -12.43
C LEU A 109 9.98 -13.47 -13.31
N ASP A 110 8.81 -12.86 -13.19
CA ASP A 110 7.64 -13.12 -14.03
C ASP A 110 6.90 -11.80 -14.27
N SER A 111 6.66 -11.49 -15.54
CA SER A 111 6.05 -10.25 -15.99
C SER A 111 4.52 -10.29 -16.08
N ASN A 112 3.88 -11.43 -15.82
CA ASN A 112 2.42 -11.48 -15.76
C ASN A 112 1.87 -10.60 -14.63
N SER A 113 0.60 -10.21 -14.69
CA SER A 113 -0.06 -9.55 -13.57
C SER A 113 -0.60 -10.56 -12.56
N ALA A 114 -1.01 -10.03 -11.41
CA ALA A 114 -1.86 -10.71 -10.44
C ALA A 114 -2.95 -9.72 -10.02
N SER A 115 -4.16 -9.97 -10.52
CA SER A 115 -5.29 -9.03 -10.48
C SER A 115 -5.70 -8.60 -9.08
N ASP A 116 -5.47 -9.44 -8.08
CA ASP A 116 -5.74 -9.15 -6.67
C ASP A 116 -4.83 -8.02 -6.17
N GLY A 117 -3.54 -8.09 -6.47
CA GLY A 117 -2.59 -7.01 -6.21
C GLY A 117 -2.95 -5.74 -6.98
N ASP A 118 -3.39 -5.89 -8.23
CA ASP A 118 -3.71 -4.77 -9.10
C ASP A 118 -4.93 -3.98 -8.59
N VAL A 119 -6.01 -4.68 -8.18
CA VAL A 119 -7.22 -4.01 -7.65
C VAL A 119 -6.97 -3.35 -6.30
N TRP A 120 -6.20 -3.97 -5.40
CA TRP A 120 -5.82 -3.36 -4.12
C TRP A 120 -4.95 -2.12 -4.31
N MET A 121 -4.06 -2.15 -5.30
CA MET A 121 -3.20 -1.03 -5.65
C MET A 121 -4.01 0.14 -6.23
N ALA A 122 -4.91 -0.15 -7.18
CA ALA A 122 -5.81 0.84 -7.75
C ALA A 122 -6.72 1.48 -6.69
N TRP A 123 -7.31 0.66 -5.81
CA TRP A 123 -8.13 1.13 -4.70
C TRP A 123 -7.34 2.05 -3.76
N SER A 124 -6.15 1.62 -3.35
CA SER A 124 -5.30 2.38 -2.42
C SER A 124 -4.88 3.72 -3.00
N LEU A 125 -4.57 3.79 -4.30
CA LEU A 125 -4.25 5.03 -4.99
C LEU A 125 -5.44 5.99 -5.09
N LEU A 126 -6.62 5.47 -5.44
CA LEU A 126 -7.83 6.28 -5.56
C LEU A 126 -8.24 6.86 -4.21
N GLU A 127 -8.22 6.02 -3.15
CA GLU A 127 -8.57 6.46 -1.81
C GLU A 127 -7.50 7.37 -1.19
N ALA A 128 -6.21 7.12 -1.43
CA ALA A 128 -5.14 8.03 -1.07
C ALA A 128 -5.33 9.41 -1.74
N GLY A 129 -5.63 9.43 -3.03
CA GLY A 129 -5.92 10.68 -3.75
C GLY A 129 -7.11 11.44 -3.17
N ARG A 130 -8.18 10.72 -2.81
CA ARG A 130 -9.38 11.31 -2.18
C ARG A 130 -9.10 11.84 -0.77
N LEU A 131 -8.45 11.05 0.09
CA LEU A 131 -8.22 11.36 1.51
C LEU A 131 -7.13 12.41 1.71
N TRP A 132 -6.02 12.30 0.98
CA TRP A 132 -4.90 13.24 1.06
C TRP A 132 -5.00 14.40 0.07
N LYS A 133 -6.05 14.45 -0.77
CA LYS A 133 -6.28 15.48 -1.80
C LYS A 133 -5.10 15.62 -2.76
N GLU A 134 -4.54 14.48 -3.16
CA GLU A 134 -3.39 14.42 -4.05
C GLU A 134 -3.82 13.86 -5.41
N GLN A 135 -3.94 14.76 -6.40
CA GLN A 135 -4.40 14.42 -7.75
C GLN A 135 -3.48 13.41 -8.43
N ARG A 136 -2.18 13.42 -8.13
CA ARG A 136 -1.22 12.44 -8.69
C ARG A 136 -1.67 11.00 -8.41
N TYR A 137 -2.11 10.69 -7.19
CA TYR A 137 -2.54 9.32 -6.85
C TYR A 137 -3.84 8.96 -7.57
N THR A 138 -4.82 9.87 -7.62
CA THR A 138 -6.08 9.65 -8.36
C THR A 138 -5.82 9.37 -9.83
N ASP A 139 -4.92 10.12 -10.46
CA ASP A 139 -4.60 9.93 -11.87
C ASP A 139 -3.93 8.58 -12.15
N ILE A 140 -3.02 8.13 -11.28
CA ILE A 140 -2.37 6.81 -11.41
C ILE A 140 -3.41 5.71 -11.16
N GLY A 141 -4.17 5.78 -10.07
CA GLY A 141 -5.19 4.78 -9.72
C GLY A 141 -6.29 4.66 -10.77
N SER A 142 -6.74 5.78 -11.35
CA SER A 142 -7.74 5.77 -12.42
C SER A 142 -7.19 5.14 -13.71
N ALA A 143 -5.93 5.44 -14.07
CA ALA A 143 -5.30 4.85 -15.23
C ALA A 143 -5.10 3.33 -15.06
N LEU A 144 -4.68 2.90 -13.87
CA LEU A 144 -4.51 1.49 -13.50
C LEU A 144 -5.85 0.75 -13.55
N LEU A 145 -6.89 1.26 -12.90
CA LEU A 145 -8.22 0.61 -12.90
C LEU A 145 -8.81 0.47 -14.29
N LYS A 146 -8.64 1.48 -15.15
CA LYS A 146 -9.06 1.38 -16.56
C LYS A 146 -8.26 0.33 -17.32
N ARG A 147 -7.01 0.07 -16.94
CA ARG A 147 -6.16 -0.96 -17.55
C ARG A 147 -6.57 -2.36 -17.11
N ILE A 148 -6.81 -2.57 -15.81
CA ILE A 148 -7.38 -3.79 -15.25
C ILE A 148 -8.62 -4.20 -16.05
N ALA A 149 -9.57 -3.28 -16.22
CA ALA A 149 -10.80 -3.52 -16.98
C ALA A 149 -10.58 -3.86 -18.47
N ARG A 150 -9.45 -3.45 -19.07
CA ARG A 150 -9.14 -3.73 -20.48
C ARG A 150 -8.34 -5.02 -20.67
N GLU A 151 -7.47 -5.35 -19.73
CA GLU A 151 -6.43 -6.37 -19.91
C GLU A 151 -6.73 -7.67 -19.16
N GLU A 152 -7.46 -7.62 -18.04
CA GLU A 152 -7.74 -8.80 -17.20
C GLU A 152 -9.22 -8.92 -16.79
N VAL A 153 -10.13 -8.15 -17.44
CA VAL A 153 -11.58 -8.39 -17.34
C VAL A 153 -12.10 -8.90 -18.68
N VAL A 154 -12.80 -10.04 -18.64
CA VAL A 154 -13.39 -10.67 -19.82
C VAL A 154 -14.89 -10.89 -19.64
N THR A 155 -15.61 -11.05 -20.74
CA THR A 155 -17.02 -11.48 -20.69
C THR A 155 -17.09 -12.99 -20.84
N VAL A 156 -17.52 -13.69 -19.80
CA VAL A 156 -17.68 -15.14 -19.80
C VAL A 156 -19.14 -15.49 -20.12
N PRO A 157 -19.42 -16.33 -21.14
CA PRO A 157 -20.77 -16.75 -21.47
C PRO A 157 -21.50 -17.36 -20.26
N GLY A 158 -22.69 -16.84 -19.95
CA GLY A 158 -23.51 -17.28 -18.82
C GLY A 158 -23.15 -16.66 -17.46
N LEU A 159 -22.04 -15.92 -17.34
CA LEU A 159 -21.63 -15.24 -16.10
C LEU A 159 -21.64 -13.71 -16.25
N GLY A 160 -21.24 -13.18 -17.42
CA GLY A 160 -21.04 -11.75 -17.65
C GLY A 160 -19.59 -11.33 -17.48
N SER A 161 -19.35 -10.07 -17.11
CA SER A 161 -18.00 -9.55 -16.88
C SER A 161 -17.36 -10.18 -15.64
N MET A 162 -16.18 -10.75 -15.82
CA MET A 162 -15.42 -11.43 -14.78
C MET A 162 -13.97 -10.93 -14.77
N LEU A 163 -13.44 -10.67 -13.59
CA LEU A 163 -12.01 -10.41 -13.37
C LEU A 163 -11.25 -11.74 -13.40
N LEU A 164 -10.26 -11.84 -14.27
CA LEU A 164 -9.32 -12.96 -14.35
C LEU A 164 -8.23 -12.80 -13.28
N PRO A 165 -7.59 -13.89 -12.81
CA PRO A 165 -6.50 -13.80 -11.84
C PRO A 165 -5.25 -13.06 -12.34
N GLY A 166 -5.06 -12.94 -13.65
CA GLY A 166 -3.93 -12.31 -14.34
C GLY A 166 -3.76 -12.90 -15.74
#